data_AF-A0A059LFX8-F1
#
_entry.id   AF-A0A059LFX8-F1
#
_cell.length_a   1.000
_cell.length_b   1.000
_cell.length_c   1.000
_cell.angle_alpha   90.00
_cell.angle_beta   90.00
_cell.angle_gamma   90.00
#
_symmetry.space_group_name_H-M   'P 1'
#
loop_
_entity.id
_entity.type
_entity.pdbx_description
1 polymer ?
#
loop_
_entity_poly.entity_id
_entity_poly.type
_entity_poly.pdbx_seq_one_letter_code
_entity_poly.pdbx_strand_id
1 'polypeptide(L)'
;MERGADGSLAPHVSDRLQVELRMLDPYVRTTLAHRGNGTYRAEVAAPDVYGVFKWELRSDRRGWSSVREAVVVPIRPFRHDEYDRFILQAYPYYASAIVMMASFLLASGLFLYSQP
;
A
#
# COMPACT_ATOMS: atom_id res chain seq x y z
N MET A 1 18.84 13.12 10.94
CA MET A 1 19.47 14.33 10.36
C MET A 1 20.39 14.92 11.40
N GLU A 2 21.65 15.14 11.05
CA GLU A 2 22.68 15.69 11.94
C GLU A 2 23.26 16.96 11.32
N ARG A 3 23.69 17.89 12.17
CA ARG A 3 24.37 19.13 11.81
C ARG A 3 25.76 19.10 12.43
N GLY A 4 26.78 19.21 11.59
CA GLY A 4 28.14 19.51 12.06
C GLY A 4 28.23 20.99 12.45
N ALA A 5 28.48 21.27 13.72
CA ALA A 5 28.91 22.59 14.18
C ALA A 5 30.24 22.40 14.92
N ASP A 6 31.28 23.06 14.42
CA ASP A 6 32.58 23.22 15.10
C ASP A 6 33.25 21.89 15.55
N GLY A 7 33.13 20.85 14.72
CA GLY A 7 33.71 19.52 14.97
C GLY A 7 32.82 18.55 15.77
N SER A 8 31.63 18.97 16.19
CA SER A 8 30.65 18.12 16.86
C SER A 8 29.42 17.84 15.98
N LEU A 9 28.92 16.61 16.00
CA LEU A 9 27.68 16.20 15.34
C LEU A 9 26.51 16.34 16.32
N ALA A 10 25.59 17.26 16.04
CA ALA A 10 24.38 17.46 16.82
C ALA A 10 23.12 17.13 16.00
N PRO A 11 22.04 16.62 16.60
CA PRO A 11 20.78 16.40 15.89
C PRO A 11 20.26 17.70 15.24
N HIS A 12 19.99 17.66 13.93
CA HIS A 12 19.42 18.79 13.21
C HIS A 12 17.89 18.76 13.33
N VAL A 13 17.32 19.77 13.98
CA VAL A 13 15.87 19.97 14.12
C VAL A 13 15.39 20.91 13.02
N SER A 14 14.45 20.45 12.20
CA SER A 14 13.85 21.23 11.14
C SER A 14 12.41 20.85 10.84
N ASP A 15 11.54 21.86 10.81
CA ASP A 15 10.09 21.68 10.64
C ASP A 15 9.61 21.55 9.19
N ARG A 16 10.50 21.76 8.21
CA ARG A 16 10.15 21.80 6.77
C ARG A 16 10.93 20.78 5.96
N LEU A 17 10.96 19.53 6.43
CA LEU A 17 11.55 18.42 5.70
C LEU A 17 10.43 17.71 4.93
N GLN A 18 10.51 17.61 3.61
CA GLN A 18 9.46 17.01 2.79
C GLN A 18 9.96 15.77 2.07
N VAL A 19 9.11 14.75 2.06
CA VAL A 19 9.32 13.49 1.37
C VAL A 19 8.25 13.34 0.29
N GLU A 20 8.68 12.91 -0.88
CA GLU A 20 7.84 12.67 -2.05
C GLU A 20 7.89 11.18 -2.42
N LEU A 21 6.71 10.56 -2.56
CA LEU A 21 6.58 9.27 -3.22
C LEU A 21 6.29 9.52 -4.69
N ARG A 22 7.22 9.16 -5.57
CA ARG A 22 7.13 9.49 -6.99
C ARG A 22 7.54 8.33 -7.90
N MET A 23 7.03 8.35 -9.12
CA MET A 23 7.49 7.49 -10.21
C MET A 23 8.09 8.39 -11.31
N LEU A 24 7.25 8.84 -12.26
CA LEU A 24 7.56 9.94 -13.18
C LEU A 24 7.30 11.28 -12.49
N ASP A 25 6.06 11.44 -11.99
CA ASP A 25 5.58 12.59 -11.22
C ASP A 25 5.33 12.21 -9.75
N PRO A 26 5.30 13.19 -8.82
CA PRO A 26 5.00 12.92 -7.42
C PRO A 26 3.53 12.59 -7.21
N TYR A 27 3.26 11.42 -6.65
CA TYR A 27 1.91 10.96 -6.29
C TYR A 27 1.51 11.44 -4.89
N VAL A 28 2.46 11.38 -3.96
CA VAL A 28 2.23 11.87 -2.59
C VAL A 28 3.38 12.73 -2.15
N ARG A 29 3.07 13.88 -1.56
CA ARG A 29 4.03 14.78 -0.93
C ARG A 29 3.61 15.03 0.51
N THR A 30 4.48 14.70 1.45
CA THR A 30 4.21 14.88 2.88
C THR A 30 5.38 15.54 3.58
N THR A 31 5.07 16.29 4.64
CA THR A 31 6.09 16.87 5.53
C THR A 31 6.40 15.86 6.63
N LEU A 32 7.67 15.59 6.86
CA LEU A 32 8.12 14.69 7.91
C LEU A 32 7.99 15.35 9.29
N ALA A 33 7.33 14.67 10.21
CA ALA A 33 7.21 15.11 11.59
C ALA A 33 8.45 14.70 12.40
N HIS A 34 8.99 15.63 13.18
CA HIS A 34 10.08 15.34 14.10
C HIS A 34 9.59 14.49 15.26
N ARG A 35 10.24 13.34 15.51
CA ARG A 35 9.89 12.40 16.58
C ARG A 35 10.87 12.43 17.77
N GLY A 36 11.87 13.31 17.74
CA GLY A 36 12.94 13.37 18.73
C GLY A 36 14.24 12.72 18.24
N ASN A 37 15.36 13.05 18.91
CA ASN A 37 16.68 12.46 18.65
C ASN A 37 17.11 12.47 17.17
N GLY A 38 16.79 13.54 16.44
CA GLY A 38 17.16 13.69 15.02
C GLY A 38 16.41 12.77 14.04
N THR A 39 15.37 12.07 14.51
CA THR A 39 14.55 11.13 13.71
C THR A 39 13.26 11.79 13.22
N TYR A 40 12.92 11.48 11.97
CA TYR A 40 11.81 12.07 11.23
C TYR A 40 10.93 10.95 10.67
N ARG A 41 9.61 11.09 10.79
CA ARG A 41 8.66 10.07 10.32
C ARG A 41 7.42 10.70 9.72
N ALA A 42 6.92 10.09 8.65
CA ALA A 42 5.59 10.30 8.12
C ALA A 42 4.98 8.94 7.79
N GLU A 43 3.67 8.83 7.94
CA GLU A 43 2.88 7.65 7.56
C GLU A 43 1.94 8.07 6.44
N VAL A 44 1.94 7.29 5.36
CA VAL A 44 1.23 7.63 4.11
C VAL A 44 0.68 6.35 3.51
N ALA A 45 -0.55 6.40 3.02
CA ALA A 45 -1.13 5.30 2.26
C ALA A 45 -0.46 5.17 0.88
N ALA A 46 -0.18 3.94 0.47
CA ALA A 46 0.31 3.67 -0.88
C ALA A 46 -0.75 4.09 -1.93
N PRO A 47 -0.33 4.66 -3.07
CA PRO A 47 -1.25 4.97 -4.17
C PRO A 47 -1.82 3.69 -4.80
N ASP A 48 -3.02 3.81 -5.38
CA ASP A 48 -3.74 2.72 -6.07
C ASP A 48 -3.12 2.33 -7.44
N VAL A 49 -1.85 2.68 -7.67
CA VAL A 49 -1.13 2.39 -8.91
C VAL A 49 0.07 1.51 -8.59
N TYR A 50 0.17 0.38 -9.27
CA TYR A 50 1.31 -0.52 -9.14
C TYR A 50 2.49 -0.04 -9.99
N GLY A 51 3.70 -0.35 -9.55
CA GLY A 51 4.92 0.05 -10.26
C GLY A 51 6.12 0.19 -9.35
N VAL A 52 7.19 0.74 -9.90
CA VAL A 52 8.43 1.02 -9.17
C VAL A 52 8.43 2.49 -8.77
N PHE A 53 8.23 2.75 -7.50
CA PHE A 53 8.25 4.08 -6.93
C PHE A 53 9.62 4.37 -6.32
N LYS A 54 9.85 5.64 -6.02
CA LYS A 54 10.96 6.09 -5.18
C LYS A 54 10.44 7.05 -4.13
N TRP A 55 10.89 6.83 -2.90
CA TRP A 55 10.88 7.86 -1.88
C TRP A 55 12.01 8.82 -2.19
N GLU A 56 11.71 10.08 -2.45
CA GLU A 56 12.70 11.14 -2.61
C GLU A 56 12.57 12.15 -1.49
N LEU A 57 13.67 12.34 -0.77
CA LEU A 57 13.85 13.39 0.22
C LEU A 57 14.70 14.48 -0.41
N ARG A 58 14.12 15.68 -0.58
CA ARG A 58 14.84 16.85 -1.09
C ARG A 58 14.74 18.00 -0.09
N SER A 59 15.89 18.43 0.41
CA SER A 59 16.01 19.64 1.24
C SER A 59 16.97 20.59 0.55
N ASP A 60 16.40 21.59 -0.14
CA ASP A 60 17.13 22.64 -0.84
C ASP A 60 16.83 23.96 -0.14
N ARG A 61 17.81 24.47 0.62
CA ARG A 61 17.67 25.72 1.36
C ARG A 61 18.91 26.57 1.18
N ARG A 62 18.70 27.83 0.83
CA ARG A 62 19.77 28.83 0.69
C ARG A 62 20.56 28.94 2.00
N GLY A 63 21.88 28.79 1.92
CA GLY A 63 22.77 28.82 3.09
C GLY A 63 22.96 27.48 3.80
N TRP A 64 22.39 26.39 3.28
CA TRP A 64 22.60 25.02 3.77
C TRP A 64 23.12 24.12 2.65
N SER A 65 23.76 23.01 3.00
CA SER A 65 24.09 21.96 2.03
C SER A 65 22.81 21.32 1.50
N SER A 66 22.69 21.19 0.18
CA SER A 66 21.56 20.50 -0.45
C SER A 66 21.62 19.00 -0.11
N VAL A 67 20.56 18.48 0.50
CA VAL A 67 20.44 17.04 0.77
C VAL A 67 19.42 16.46 -0.20
N ARG A 68 19.85 15.44 -0.94
CA ARG A 68 18.98 14.63 -1.80
C ARG A 68 19.25 13.17 -1.53
N GLU A 69 18.22 12.45 -1.13
CA GLU A 69 18.27 11.02 -0.89
C GLU A 69 17.08 10.36 -1.59
N ALA A 70 17.32 9.25 -2.26
CA ALA A 70 16.28 8.53 -2.98
C ALA A 70 16.38 7.03 -2.72
N VAL A 71 15.25 6.42 -2.35
CA VAL A 71 15.14 4.98 -2.09
C VAL A 71 14.05 4.41 -2.99
N VAL A 72 14.39 3.39 -3.76
CA VAL A 72 13.48 2.73 -4.70
C VAL A 72 12.65 1.69 -3.95
N VAL A 73 11.33 1.71 -4.14
CA VAL A 73 10.37 0.81 -3.50
C VAL A 73 9.36 0.31 -4.54
N PRO A 74 9.24 -1.02 -4.76
CA PRO A 74 8.22 -1.57 -5.64
C PRO A 74 6.88 -1.68 -4.91
N ILE A 75 5.80 -1.22 -5.55
CA ILE A 75 4.42 -1.43 -5.14
C ILE A 75 3.82 -2.48 -6.06
N ARG A 76 3.41 -3.61 -5.47
CA ARG A 76 2.82 -4.74 -6.20
C ARG A 76 1.28 -4.68 -6.13
N PRO A 77 0.57 -5.15 -7.16
CA PRO A 77 -0.88 -5.34 -7.08
C PRO A 77 -1.24 -6.49 -6.12
N PHE A 78 -2.51 -6.53 -5.71
CA PHE A 78 -3.04 -7.63 -4.90
C PHE A 78 -2.92 -8.98 -5.61
N ARG A 79 -2.48 -9.98 -4.87
CA ARG A 79 -2.46 -11.38 -5.31
C ARG A 79 -3.89 -11.94 -5.30
N HIS A 80 -4.12 -12.99 -6.07
CA HIS A 80 -5.45 -13.63 -6.22
C HIS A 80 -6.08 -14.12 -4.90
N ASP A 81 -5.29 -14.32 -3.85
CA ASP A 81 -5.73 -14.77 -2.53
C ASP A 81 -5.81 -13.65 -1.49
N GLU A 82 -5.44 -12.43 -1.85
CA GLU A 82 -5.53 -11.24 -1.00
C GLU A 82 -6.88 -10.50 -1.15
N TYR A 83 -7.71 -10.92 -2.11
CA TYR A 83 -9.07 -10.41 -2.27
C TYR A 83 -10.01 -10.97 -1.22
N ASP A 84 -10.98 -10.14 -0.80
CA ASP A 84 -12.02 -10.55 0.13
C ASP A 84 -12.84 -11.72 -0.42
N ARG A 85 -12.98 -12.76 0.42
CA ARG A 85 -13.80 -13.94 0.15
C ARG A 85 -15.11 -13.85 0.92
N PHE A 86 -16.14 -14.52 0.39
CA PHE A 86 -17.45 -14.62 1.04
C PHE A 86 -18.13 -13.27 1.30
N ILE A 87 -18.07 -12.37 0.31
CA ILE A 87 -18.78 -11.09 0.36
C ILE A 87 -20.30 -11.30 0.49
N LEU A 88 -20.93 -10.51 1.37
CA LEU A 88 -22.36 -10.63 1.68
C LEU A 88 -23.26 -10.51 0.44
N GLN A 89 -22.85 -9.67 -0.51
CA GLN A 89 -23.59 -9.41 -1.73
C GLN A 89 -23.58 -10.60 -2.70
N ALA A 90 -22.64 -11.55 -2.55
CA ALA A 90 -22.52 -12.71 -3.43
C ALA A 90 -23.22 -13.98 -2.90
N TYR A 91 -23.86 -13.92 -1.73
CA TYR A 91 -24.59 -15.07 -1.15
C TYR A 91 -25.62 -15.70 -2.08
N PRO A 92 -26.41 -14.94 -2.87
CA PRO A 92 -27.34 -15.53 -3.83
C PRO A 92 -26.65 -16.47 -4.83
N TYR A 93 -25.44 -16.14 -5.28
CA TYR A 93 -24.67 -16.97 -6.21
C TYR A 93 -24.15 -18.25 -5.55
N TYR A 94 -23.61 -18.14 -4.33
CA TYR A 94 -23.16 -19.32 -3.57
C TYR A 94 -24.31 -20.29 -3.30
N ALA A 95 -25.48 -19.77 -2.89
CA ALA A 95 -26.66 -20.57 -2.68
C ALA A 95 -27.14 -21.23 -3.98
N SER A 96 -27.16 -20.49 -5.10
CA SER A 96 -27.58 -21.04 -6.40
C SER A 96 -26.71 -22.21 -6.84
N ALA A 97 -25.38 -22.13 -6.68
CA ALA A 97 -24.47 -23.21 -7.05
C ALA A 97 -24.74 -24.48 -6.22
N ILE A 98 -24.94 -24.32 -4.90
CA ILE A 98 -25.27 -25.44 -4.00
C ILE A 98 -26.62 -26.05 -4.38
N VAL A 99 -27.64 -25.22 -4.65
CA VAL A 99 -28.96 -25.68 -5.07
C VAL A 99 -28.88 -26.45 -6.37
N MET A 100 -28.16 -25.96 -7.39
CA MET A 100 -27.99 -26.66 -8.66
C MET A 100 -27.32 -28.03 -8.50
N MET A 101 -26.27 -28.12 -7.67
CA MET A 101 -25.62 -29.39 -7.37
C MET A 101 -26.58 -30.37 -6.68
N ALA A 102 -27.34 -29.90 -5.68
CA ALA A 102 -28.32 -30.71 -4.97
C ALA A 102 -29.46 -31.16 -5.90
N SER A 103 -30.01 -30.24 -6.69
CA SER A 103 -31.07 -30.51 -7.65
C SER A 103 -30.64 -31.53 -8.70
N PHE A 104 -29.41 -31.45 -9.22
CA PHE A 104 -28.90 -32.43 -10.16
C PHE A 104 -28.83 -33.84 -9.56
N LEU A 105 -28.33 -33.97 -8.33
CA LEU A 105 -28.25 -35.27 -7.64
C LEU A 105 -29.64 -35.83 -7.34
N LEU A 106 -30.56 -34.99 -6.86
CA LEU A 106 -31.94 -35.39 -6.59
C LEU A 106 -32.69 -35.79 -7.86
N ALA A 107 -32.57 -34.99 -8.93
CA ALA A 107 -33.18 -35.30 -10.21
C ALA A 107 -32.63 -36.59 -10.81
N SER A 108 -31.31 -36.79 -10.73
CA SER A 108 -30.67 -38.03 -11.20
C SER A 108 -31.15 -39.26 -10.41
N GLY A 109 -31.22 -39.14 -9.08
CA GLY A 109 -31.75 -40.21 -8.23
C GLY A 109 -33.22 -40.51 -8.51
N LEU A 110 -34.06 -39.48 -8.58
CA LEU A 110 -35.49 -39.64 -8.88
C LEU A 110 -35.69 -40.26 -10.27
N PHE A 111 -34.94 -39.80 -11.27
CA PHE A 111 -35.01 -40.33 -12.63
C PHE A 111 -34.62 -41.81 -12.69
N LEU A 112 -33.64 -42.25 -11.90
CA LEU A 112 -33.24 -43.65 -11.84
C LEU A 112 -34.33 -44.55 -11.21
N TYR A 113 -35.08 -44.03 -10.24
CA TYR A 113 -36.13 -44.77 -9.53
C TYR A 113 -37.54 -44.53 -10.07
N SER A 114 -37.73 -43.57 -10.98
CA SER A 114 -38.98 -43.39 -11.71
C SER A 114 -39.11 -44.51 -12.73
N GLN A 115 -39.76 -45.61 -12.32
CA GLN A 115 -40.29 -46.61 -13.24
C GLN A 115 -41.29 -45.92 -14.20
N PRO A 116 -41.45 -46.38 -15.45
CA PRO A 116 -42.47 -45.86 -16.36
C PRO A 116 -43.89 -46.05 -15.82
#